data_AF-A0AAE3EGR7-F1
#
_entry.id   AF-A0AAE3EGR7-F1
#
_cell.length_a   1.000
_cell.length_b   1.000
_cell.length_c   1.000
_cell.angle_alpha   90.00
_cell.angle_beta   90.00
_cell.angle_gamma   90.00
#
_symmetry.space_group_name_H-M   'P 1'
#
loop_
_entity.id
_entity.type
_entity.pdbx_description
1 polymer ?
#
loop_
_entity_poly.entity_id
_entity_poly.type
_entity_poly.pdbx_seq_one_letter_code
_entity_poly.pdbx_strand_id
1 'polypeptide(L)'
;METKARFLQYTDKICRDEDGNIQDEDVLFPKMIMRFKNGLLDGGEEPGISCTDGHLEYWKNGKLHAVGRPAVTTIREDEDGNIYEEYWENGIRIS
;
A
#
# COMPACT_ATOMS: atom_id res chain seq x y z
N MET A 1 4.33 16.14 10.28
CA MET A 1 3.05 15.46 10.47
C MET A 1 3.34 13.97 10.45
N GLU A 2 2.76 13.18 11.35
CA GLU A 2 2.88 11.73 11.27
C GLU A 2 2.21 11.23 9.97
N THR A 3 2.77 10.21 9.35
CA THR A 3 2.21 9.61 8.14
C THR A 3 1.00 8.74 8.45
N LYS A 4 0.05 8.72 7.53
CA LYS A 4 -1.12 7.83 7.55
C LYS A 4 -0.86 6.47 6.90
N ALA A 5 0.30 6.26 6.27
CA ALA A 5 0.69 4.95 5.77
C ALA A 5 0.87 3.95 6.93
N ARG A 6 0.14 2.84 6.86
CA ARG A 6 0.12 1.76 7.84
C ARG A 6 1.16 0.67 7.56
N PHE A 7 1.70 0.63 6.32
CA PHE A 7 2.57 -0.46 5.86
C PHE A 7 3.96 -0.01 5.41
N LEU A 8 4.38 1.20 5.78
CA LEU A 8 5.73 1.75 5.48
C LEU A 8 6.88 0.82 5.86
N GLN A 9 6.71 -0.01 6.90
CA GLN A 9 7.69 -1.02 7.34
C GLN A 9 7.99 -2.09 6.28
N TYR A 10 7.22 -2.19 5.19
CA TYR A 10 7.44 -3.09 4.07
C TYR A 10 8.21 -2.45 2.90
N THR A 11 8.64 -1.19 3.04
CA THR A 11 9.49 -0.54 2.04
C THR A 11 10.72 -1.38 1.74
N ASP A 12 10.92 -1.69 0.45
CA ASP A 12 12.02 -2.50 -0.10
C ASP A 12 12.14 -3.92 0.53
N LYS A 13 11.11 -4.43 1.21
CA LYS A 13 11.12 -5.78 1.78
C LYS A 13 10.68 -6.82 0.76
N ILE A 14 11.54 -7.83 0.58
CA ILE A 14 11.21 -9.04 -0.17
C ILE A 14 10.38 -9.98 0.70
N CYS A 15 9.10 -10.08 0.37
CA CYS A 15 8.13 -10.98 0.98
C CYS A 15 8.16 -12.35 0.29
N ARG A 16 7.94 -13.39 1.10
CA ARG A 16 7.95 -14.79 0.68
C ARG A 16 6.69 -15.48 1.20
N ASP A 17 6.26 -16.51 0.50
CA ASP A 17 5.16 -17.37 0.95
C ASP A 17 5.60 -18.30 2.10
N GLU A 18 4.68 -19.13 2.59
CA GLU A 18 4.93 -20.07 3.69
C GLU A 18 6.00 -21.13 3.34
N ASP A 19 6.16 -21.45 2.06
CA ASP A 19 7.17 -22.38 1.54
C ASP A 19 8.53 -21.69 1.31
N GLY A 20 8.61 -20.37 1.48
CA GLY A 20 9.82 -19.56 1.30
C GLY A 20 10.07 -19.10 -0.13
N ASN A 21 9.15 -19.34 -1.06
CA ASN A 21 9.23 -18.83 -2.43
C ASN A 21 8.94 -17.33 -2.47
N ILE A 22 9.35 -16.66 -3.54
CA ILE A 22 9.06 -15.24 -3.73
C ILE A 22 7.55 -15.05 -3.91
N GLN A 23 6.96 -14.14 -3.14
CA GLN A 23 5.56 -13.79 -3.27
C GLN A 23 5.34 -12.97 -4.55
N ASP A 24 4.53 -13.46 -5.50
CA ASP A 24 4.28 -12.78 -6.79
C ASP A 24 2.77 -12.64 -7.12
N GLU A 25 1.91 -13.06 -6.19
CA GLU A 25 0.47 -13.08 -6.34
C GLU A 25 -0.21 -12.23 -5.25
N ASP A 26 -1.49 -11.92 -5.46
CA ASP A 26 -2.35 -11.27 -4.48
C ASP A 26 -2.56 -12.18 -3.26
N VAL A 27 -2.37 -11.62 -2.07
CA VAL A 27 -2.63 -12.28 -0.79
C VAL A 27 -3.87 -11.67 -0.15
N LEU A 28 -4.90 -12.49 0.04
CA LEU A 28 -6.13 -12.11 0.72
C LEU A 28 -6.02 -12.40 2.21
N PHE A 29 -5.95 -11.35 3.01
CA PHE A 29 -6.11 -11.40 4.45
C PHE A 29 -7.57 -11.07 4.82
N PRO A 30 -8.05 -11.47 6.02
CA PRO A 30 -9.45 -11.25 6.41
C PRO A 30 -9.94 -9.79 6.31
N LYS A 31 -9.05 -8.80 6.40
CA LYS A 31 -9.37 -7.36 6.37
C LYS A 31 -8.62 -6.57 5.30
N MET A 32 -7.82 -7.22 4.46
CA MET A 32 -7.05 -6.52 3.44
C MET A 32 -6.62 -7.43 2.30
N ILE A 33 -6.39 -6.85 1.13
CA ILE A 33 -5.70 -7.46 0.01
C ILE A 33 -4.32 -6.82 -0.07
N MET A 34 -3.27 -7.63 -0.22
CA MET A 34 -1.91 -7.18 -0.48
C MET A 34 -1.45 -7.76 -1.82
N ARG A 35 -0.93 -6.91 -2.71
CA ARG A 35 -0.47 -7.29 -4.05
C ARG A 35 1.05 -7.24 -4.11
N PHE A 36 1.63 -8.25 -4.74
CA PHE A 36 3.06 -8.40 -4.83
C PHE A 36 3.50 -8.61 -6.26
N LYS A 37 4.71 -8.13 -6.55
CA LYS A 37 5.44 -8.43 -7.78
C LYS A 37 6.90 -8.64 -7.45
N ASN A 38 7.46 -9.80 -7.81
CA ASN A 38 8.82 -10.21 -7.49
C ASN A 38 9.15 -10.07 -5.99
N GLY A 39 8.20 -10.39 -5.10
CA GLY A 39 8.36 -10.32 -3.66
C GLY A 39 8.18 -8.93 -3.07
N LEU A 40 8.03 -7.89 -3.89
CA LEU A 40 7.86 -6.53 -3.43
C LEU A 40 6.38 -6.14 -3.49
N LEU A 41 5.94 -5.27 -2.58
CA LEU A 41 4.62 -4.65 -2.70
C LEU A 41 4.54 -3.87 -4.02
N ASP A 42 3.56 -4.24 -4.85
CA ASP A 42 3.33 -3.63 -6.14
C ASP A 42 1.90 -3.90 -6.58
N GLY A 43 1.10 -2.84 -6.71
CA GLY A 43 -0.27 -2.94 -7.21
C GLY A 43 -0.41 -2.62 -8.71
N GLY A 44 0.68 -2.27 -9.39
CA GLY A 44 0.65 -1.70 -10.73
C GLY A 44 -0.21 -0.44 -10.79
N GLU A 45 -1.36 -0.54 -11.45
CA GLU A 45 -2.35 0.55 -11.56
C GLU A 45 -3.40 0.51 -10.43
N GLU A 46 -3.50 -0.61 -9.72
CA GLU A 46 -4.35 -0.81 -8.55
C GLU A 46 -3.58 -0.51 -7.25
N PRO A 47 -4.26 -0.40 -6.09
CA PRO A 47 -3.58 -0.31 -4.81
C PRO A 47 -2.70 -1.54 -4.56
N GLY A 48 -1.49 -1.33 -4.04
CA GLY A 48 -0.68 -2.44 -3.53
C GLY A 48 -1.27 -3.01 -2.24
N ILE A 49 -1.99 -2.18 -1.48
CA ILE A 49 -2.74 -2.60 -0.30
C ILE A 49 -4.12 -1.96 -0.32
N SER A 50 -5.15 -2.75 -0.04
CA SER A 50 -6.53 -2.30 0.12
C SER A 50 -7.14 -2.91 1.37
N CYS A 51 -7.58 -2.08 2.30
CA CYS A 51 -8.21 -2.50 3.55
C CYS A 51 -9.73 -2.37 3.49
N THR A 52 -10.46 -3.23 4.21
CA THR A 52 -11.92 -3.23 4.23
C THR A 52 -12.54 -1.98 4.87
N ASP A 53 -11.76 -1.25 5.67
CA ASP A 53 -12.15 0.05 6.25
C ASP A 53 -12.04 1.21 5.25
N GLY A 54 -11.56 0.96 4.03
CA GLY A 54 -11.42 1.96 2.98
C GLY A 54 -10.03 2.56 2.86
N HIS A 55 -9.08 2.18 3.71
CA HIS A 55 -7.68 2.61 3.57
C HIS A 55 -7.02 1.94 2.36
N LEU A 56 -6.41 2.75 1.49
CA LEU A 56 -5.69 2.31 0.30
C LEU A 56 -4.25 2.84 0.32
N GLU A 57 -3.32 1.98 -0.07
CA GLU A 57 -1.94 2.37 -0.35
C GLU A 57 -1.51 1.88 -1.74
N TYR A 58 -0.96 2.80 -2.52
CA TYR A 58 -0.42 2.54 -3.84
C TYR A 58 1.09 2.32 -3.73
N TRP A 59 1.51 1.13 -4.13
CA TRP A 59 2.89 0.68 -4.08
C TRP A 59 3.38 0.31 -5.46
N LYS A 60 4.64 0.60 -5.74
CA LYS A 60 5.32 0.24 -6.99
C LYS A 60 6.75 -0.16 -6.69
N ASN A 61 7.15 -1.35 -7.11
CA ASN A 61 8.47 -1.93 -6.86
C ASN A 61 8.94 -1.77 -5.40
N GLY A 62 8.06 -2.06 -4.44
CA GLY A 62 8.40 -2.05 -3.02
C GLY A 62 8.42 -0.68 -2.36
N LYS A 63 7.95 0.38 -3.05
CA LYS A 63 7.91 1.74 -2.50
C LYS A 63 6.51 2.34 -2.63
N LEU A 64 6.09 3.10 -1.63
CA LEU A 64 4.91 3.96 -1.74
C LEU A 64 5.07 4.89 -2.93
N HIS A 65 4.11 4.85 -3.84
CA HIS A 65 4.22 5.54 -5.12
C HIS A 65 2.85 5.69 -5.80
N ALA A 66 2.52 6.93 -6.15
CA ALA A 66 1.50 7.22 -7.14
C ALA A 66 1.81 8.54 -7.86
N VAL A 67 1.61 8.58 -9.19
CA VAL A 67 1.83 9.79 -10.00
C VAL A 67 0.51 10.50 -10.23
N GLY A 68 0.44 11.78 -9.88
CA GLY A 68 -0.73 12.63 -10.13
C GLY A 68 -1.98 12.30 -9.31
N ARG A 69 -1.87 11.40 -8.33
CA ARG A 69 -2.93 11.00 -7.39
C ARG A 69 -2.32 10.66 -6.02
N PRO A 70 -3.09 10.65 -4.92
CA PRO A 70 -2.56 10.27 -3.62
C PRO A 70 -2.07 8.81 -3.62
N ALA A 71 -0.94 8.58 -2.97
CA ALA A 71 -0.38 7.25 -2.76
C ALA A 71 -0.95 6.58 -1.50
N VAL A 72 -1.41 7.38 -0.53
CA VAL A 72 -2.14 6.91 0.65
C VAL A 72 -3.45 7.66 0.72
N THR A 73 -4.58 6.96 0.81
CA THR A 73 -5.90 7.60 0.88
C THR A 73 -6.90 6.73 1.63
N THR A 74 -8.02 7.33 2.04
CA THR A 74 -9.21 6.59 2.45
C THR A 74 -10.37 6.89 1.50
N ILE A 75 -11.05 5.84 1.05
CA ILE A 75 -12.26 5.97 0.19
C ILE A 75 -13.56 6.01 1.00
N ARG A 76 -13.45 5.97 2.33
CA ARG A 76 -14.55 6.09 3.28
C ARG A 76 -14.11 7.03 4.40
N GLU A 77 -15.06 7.75 4.97
CA GLU A 77 -14.81 8.49 6.20
C GLU A 77 -14.39 7.53 7.32
N ASP A 78 -13.41 7.93 8.13
CA ASP A 78 -13.12 7.23 9.38
C ASP A 78 -14.22 7.46 10.43
N GLU A 79 -14.06 6.87 11.62
CA GLU A 79 -15.06 6.97 12.70
C GLU A 79 -15.39 8.42 13.11
N ASP A 80 -14.49 9.35 12.83
CA ASP A 80 -14.60 10.77 13.15
C ASP A 80 -15.04 11.63 11.94
N GLY A 81 -15.38 11.01 10.80
CA GLY A 81 -15.79 11.72 9.59
C GLY A 81 -14.64 12.24 8.74
N ASN A 82 -13.39 11.86 9.02
CA ASN A 82 -12.23 12.39 8.31
C ASN A 82 -11.88 11.57 7.07
N ILE A 83 -11.38 12.26 6.05
CA ILE A 83 -10.64 11.69 4.93
C ILE A 83 -9.20 12.22 4.96
N TYR A 84 -8.28 11.47 4.36
CA TYR A 84 -6.90 11.89 4.23
C TYR A 84 -6.31 11.45 2.90
N GLU A 85 -5.31 12.21 2.48
CA GLU A 85 -4.51 11.96 1.29
C GLU A 85 -3.06 12.25 1.61
N GLU A 86 -2.16 11.36 1.21
CA GLU A 86 -0.72 11.62 1.20
C GLU A 86 -0.15 11.29 -0.16
N TYR A 87 0.75 12.16 -0.62
CA TYR A 87 1.37 12.02 -1.93
C TYR A 87 2.78 11.50 -1.74
N TRP A 88 3.10 10.44 -2.47
CA TRP A 88 4.40 9.78 -2.40
C TRP A 88 4.87 9.42 -3.80
N GLU A 89 6.14 9.70 -4.08
CA GLU A 89 6.79 9.30 -5.31
C GLU A 89 8.08 8.55 -4.97
N ASN A 90 8.14 7.27 -5.35
CA ASN A 90 9.32 6.42 -5.16
C ASN A 90 9.79 6.35 -3.70
N GLY A 91 8.85 6.29 -2.76
CA GLY A 91 9.11 6.21 -1.32
C GLY A 91 9.43 7.55 -0.66
N ILE A 92 9.40 8.66 -1.40
CA ILE A 92 9.58 10.01 -0.86
C ILE A 92 8.21 10.67 -0.71
N ARG A 93 7.88 11.08 0.51
CA ARG A 93 6.67 11.86 0.78
C ARG A 93 6.83 13.27 0.22
N ILE A 94 5.86 13.70 -0.57
CA ILE A 94 5.82 15.02 -1.21
C ILE A 94 4.70 15.91 -0.64
N SER A 95 3.65 15.36 -0.01
CA SER A 95 2.64 16.10 0.75
C SER A 95 2.00 15.27 1.87
#